data_AF-Q8VN44-F1
#
_entry.id   AF-Q8VN44-F1
#
_cell.length_a   1.000
_cell.length_b   1.000
_cell.length_c   1.000
_cell.angle_alpha   90.00
_cell.angle_beta   90.00
_cell.angle_gamma   90.00
#
_symmetry.space_group_name_H-M   'P 1'
#
loop_
_entity.id
_entity.type
_entity.pdbx_description
1 polymer ?
#
loop_
_entity_poly.entity_id
_entity_poly.type
_entity_poly.pdbx_seq_one_letter_code
_entity_poly.pdbx_strand_id
1 'polypeptide(L)' 'FQLGVSESEKQEIENKIEERKRAKAQKDFLKADSIREELLNHKIALMDTPQGTIWEKLF' A
#
# COMPACT_ATOMS: atom_id res chain seq x y z
N PHE A 1 5.70 -12.92 -11.81
CA PHE A 1 6.96 -12.22 -11.52
C PHE A 1 6.77 -11.37 -10.26
N GLN A 2 6.98 -11.96 -9.09
CA GLN A 2 7.27 -11.28 -7.82
C GLN A 2 8.66 -11.75 -7.36
N LEU A 3 9.61 -11.85 -8.30
CA LEU A 3 10.95 -12.36 -8.02
C LEU A 3 11.69 -11.30 -7.19
N GLY A 4 11.87 -11.56 -5.88
CA GLY A 4 12.60 -10.69 -4.96
C GLY A 4 11.78 -9.86 -3.98
N VAL A 5 10.46 -10.11 -3.86
CA VAL A 5 9.68 -9.62 -2.71
C VAL A 5 9.60 -10.76 -1.70
N SER A 6 10.24 -10.61 -0.53
CA SER A 6 10.09 -11.60 0.54
C SER A 6 8.65 -11.58 1.07
N GLU A 7 8.14 -12.72 1.55
CA GLU A 7 6.79 -12.81 2.12
C GLU A 7 6.55 -11.74 3.21
N SER A 8 7.59 -11.39 3.97
CA SER A 8 7.55 -10.31 4.96
C SER A 8 7.26 -8.94 4.35
N GLU A 9 7.88 -8.58 3.23
CA GLU A 9 7.62 -7.30 2.56
C GLU A 9 6.22 -7.28 1.97
N LYS A 10 5.77 -8.39 1.40
CA LYS A 10 4.39 -8.54 0.93
C LYS A 10 3.40 -8.29 2.07
N GLN A 11 3.65 -8.89 3.25
CA GLN A 11 2.85 -8.69 4.44
C GLN A 11 2.89 -7.25 4.96
N GLU A 12 4.05 -6.58 4.97
CA GLU A 12 4.13 -5.17 5.35
C GLU A 12 3.30 -4.28 4.44
N ILE A 13 3.33 -4.53 3.13
CA ILE A 13 2.56 -3.75 2.15
C ILE A 13 1.06 -4.01 2.33
N GLU A 14 0.64 -5.28 2.46
CA GLU A 14 -0.75 -5.62 2.74
C GLU A 14 -1.23 -4.96 4.04
N ASN A 15 -0.43 -4.98 5.11
CA ASN A 15 -0.77 -4.31 6.37
C ASN A 15 -0.95 -2.80 6.18
N LYS A 16 -0.01 -2.13 5.50
CA LYS A 16 -0.13 -0.69 5.20
C LYS A 16 -1.38 -0.39 4.38
N ILE A 17 -1.70 -1.21 3.37
CA ILE A 17 -2.92 -1.05 2.56
C ILE A 17 -4.17 -1.22 3.40
N GLU A 18 -4.17 -2.19 4.31
CA GLU A 18 -5.27 -2.40 5.25
C GLU A 18 -5.41 -1.20 6.19
N GLU A 19 -4.32 -0.67 6.73
CA GLU A 19 -4.30 0.57 7.52
C GLU A 19 -4.87 1.74 6.72
N ARG A 20 -4.50 1.89 5.45
CA ARG A 20 -5.07 2.91 4.57
C ARG A 20 -6.58 2.72 4.41
N LYS A 21 -7.05 1.49 4.20
CA LYS A 21 -8.47 1.16 4.10
C LYS A 21 -9.21 1.51 5.39
N ARG A 22 -8.64 1.18 6.55
CA ARG A 22 -9.17 1.51 7.87
C ARG A 22 -9.20 3.02 8.10
N ALA A 23 -8.12 3.73 7.76
CA ALA A 23 -8.04 5.18 7.84
C ALA A 23 -9.13 5.83 6.98
N LYS A 24 -9.29 5.38 5.72
CA LYS A 24 -10.35 5.88 4.83
C LYS A 24 -11.76 5.58 5.36
N ALA A 25 -11.97 4.42 5.98
CA ALA A 25 -13.22 4.07 6.67
C ALA A 25 -13.47 4.95 7.92
N GLN A 26 -12.41 5.33 8.63
CA GLN A 26 -12.44 6.27 9.75
C GLN A 26 -12.49 7.75 9.30
N LYS A 27 -12.61 8.03 7.99
CA LYS A 27 -12.54 9.37 7.37
C LYS A 27 -11.21 10.10 7.62
N ASP A 28 -10.16 9.33 7.90
CA ASP A 28 -8.81 9.79 8.17
C ASP A 28 -8.01 9.84 6.86
N PHE A 29 -8.32 10.84 6.03
CA PHE A 29 -7.70 11.02 4.71
C PHE A 29 -6.20 11.34 4.82
N LEU A 30 -5.79 12.03 5.89
CA LEU A 30 -4.39 12.36 6.17
C LEU A 30 -3.54 11.11 6.35
N LYS A 31 -4.01 10.16 7.15
CA LYS A 31 -3.35 8.85 7.31
C LYS A 31 -3.32 8.07 6.00
N ALA A 32 -4.42 8.06 5.26
CA ALA A 32 -4.51 7.34 3.99
C ALA A 32 -3.50 7.86 2.95
N ASP A 33 -3.26 9.18 2.91
CA ASP A 33 -2.24 9.80 2.05
C ASP A 33 -0.82 9.57 2.58
N SER A 34 -0.60 9.70 3.90
CA SER A 34 0.72 9.43 4.51
C SER A 34 1.21 8.02 4.20
N ILE A 35 0.34 7.02 4.31
CA ILE A 35 0.67 5.62 3.99
C ILE A 35 1.02 5.46 2.51
N ARG A 36 0.33 6.21 1.64
CA ARG A 36 0.60 6.19 0.20
C ARG A 36 1.99 6.71 -0.10
N GLU A 37 2.36 7.84 0.50
CA GLU A 37 3.69 8.42 0.37
C GLU A 37 4.77 7.51 0.94
N GLU A 38 4.53 6.89 2.09
CA GLU A 38 5.47 5.96 2.71
C GLU A 38 5.74 4.76 1.80
N LEU A 39 4.69 4.16 1.23
CA LEU A 39 4.83 3.07 0.26
C LEU A 39 5.57 3.54 -0.99
N LEU A 40 5.23 4.70 -1.54
CA LEU A 40 5.96 5.31 -2.67
C LEU A 40 7.45 5.50 -2.37
N ASN A 41 7.79 5.91 -1.15
CA ASN A 41 9.16 6.11 -0.71
C ASN A 41 9.93 4.77 -0.57
N HIS A 42 9.23 3.71 -0.20
CA HIS A 42 9.74 2.33 -0.26
C HIS A 42 9.75 1.75 -1.69
N LYS A 43 9.60 2.60 -2.71
CA LYS A 43 9.43 2.24 -4.12
C LYS A 43 8.27 1.30 -4.40
N ILE A 44 7.18 1.43 -3.65
CA ILE A 44 5.95 0.67 -3.86
C ILE A 44 4.89 1.62 -4.39
N ALA A 45 4.51 1.43 -5.64
CA ALA A 45 3.43 2.17 -6.27
C ALA A 45 2.08 1.56 -5.89
N LEU A 46 1.26 2.34 -5.19
CA LEU A 46 -0.14 2.02 -4.94
C LEU A 46 -1.02 2.54 -6.08
N MET A 47 -1.83 1.64 -6.64
CA MET A 47 -2.81 1.94 -7.66
C MET A 47 -4.20 1.54 -7.16
N ASP A 48 -5.05 2.54 -6.89
CA ASP A 48 -6.47 2.29 -6.63
C ASP A 48 -7.21 2.07 -7.94
N THR A 49 -7.79 0.88 -8.08
CA THR A 49 -8.69 0.55 -9.18
C THR A 49 -10.11 0.35 -8.65
N PRO A 50 -11.14 0.44 -9.51
CA PRO A 50 -12.51 0.15 -9.09
C PRO A 50 -12.70 -1.27 -8.55
N GLN A 51 -11.81 -2.20 -8.93
CA GLN A 51 -11.83 -3.60 -8.53
C GLN A 51 -11.07 -3.86 -7.22
N GLY A 52 -10.24 -2.92 -6.75
CA GLY A 52 -9.47 -3.04 -5.53
C GLY A 52 -8.23 -2.14 -5.46
N THR A 53 -7.57 -2.15 -4.31
CA THR A 53 -6.27 -1.50 -4.15
C THR A 53 -5.19 -2.50 -4.57
N ILE A 54 -4.48 -2.17 -5.64
CA ILE A 54 -3.37 -2.95 -6.19
C ILE A 54 -2.08 -2.22 -5.82
N TRP A 55 -1.01 -2.97 -5.60
CA TRP A 55 0.31 -2.41 -5.34
C TRP A 55 1.35 -3.13 -6.17
N GLU A 56 2.37 -2.38 -6.59
CA GLU A 56 3.48 -2.88 -7.38
C GLU A 56 4.79 -2.35 -6.82
N LYS A 57 5.78 -3.23 -6.63
CA LYS A 57 7.11 -2.81 -6.18
C LYS A 57 7.97 -2.48 -7.40
N LEU A 58 8.33 -1.20 -7.52
CA LEU A 58 9.27 -0.68 -8.49
C LEU A 58 10.68 -0.93 -7.93
N PHE A 59 11.34 -2.00 -8.35
CA PHE A 59 12.72 -2.28 -7.93
C PHE A 59 13.70 -1.25 -8.52
#